data_AF-A0A1M3BCL6-F1
#
_entry.id   AF-A0A1M3BCL6-F1
#
_cell.length_a   1.000
_cell.length_b   1.000
_cell.length_c   1.000
_cell.angle_alpha   90.00
_cell.angle_beta   90.00
_cell.angle_gamma   90.00
#
_symmetry.space_group_name_H-M   'P 1'
#
loop_
_entity.id
_entity.type
_entity.pdbx_description
1 polymer ?
#
loop_
_entity_poly.entity_id
_entity_poly.type
_entity_poly.pdbx_seq_one_letter_code
_entity_poly.pdbx_strand_id
1 'polypeptide(L)'
;MQYITDDTIDISLVSKLAKQIEEAKKTTKNLNTLFFSLLDQLSKEQNLIAQKQEIEKWNQYGQKRELFIAGHITTTTLKDEKSLSKILPCFYKYLKTKENICKKETVILSRYADVESEIQFKYIDPETYKTANYHQGPSFFLDESPRDLDYLRNFKKNNSNLFESRKIAFGIAKIHKKFEEPKDKKISTHDVLKYFREDKATELLNNQKNAYIVATLFMTVNFKKIELAKYFTWLFINSEEQEESPLKRMIKCSKVVVLHQDQIDISNTLNEVAILFNEAVMWDEKKERELMCTVAKITYLLSHCQFNLRGSKKIIDLLTTAIYYTFENTELKISKNFNVEEQAFTFPIYSDFLNEYEKNVTFRKLNDE
;
A
#
# COMPACT_ATOMS: atom_id res chain seq x y z
N MET A 1 7.45 11.16 -15.41
CA MET A 1 7.94 9.78 -15.19
C MET A 1 7.13 8.92 -16.14
N GLN A 2 7.77 8.34 -17.16
CA GLN A 2 7.11 7.40 -18.05
C GLN A 2 6.89 6.09 -17.27
N TYR A 3 5.68 5.56 -17.33
CA TYR A 3 5.31 4.25 -16.81
C TYR A 3 4.96 3.37 -18.01
N ILE A 4 4.86 2.04 -17.81
CA ILE A 4 4.29 1.16 -18.84
C ILE A 4 2.91 1.72 -19.16
N THR A 5 2.73 2.21 -20.38
CA THR A 5 1.55 3.01 -20.78
C THR A 5 0.34 2.15 -21.11
N ASP A 6 0.54 0.83 -21.23
CA ASP A 6 -0.51 -0.13 -21.53
C ASP A 6 -1.07 -0.76 -20.24
N ASP A 7 -2.09 -0.09 -19.69
CA ASP A 7 -2.90 -0.63 -18.59
C ASP A 7 -3.84 -1.76 -19.06
N THR A 8 -3.89 -2.13 -20.35
CA THR A 8 -4.74 -3.23 -20.81
C THR A 8 -4.19 -4.59 -20.38
N ILE A 9 -5.06 -5.44 -19.84
CA ILE A 9 -4.67 -6.79 -19.41
C ILE A 9 -4.40 -7.64 -20.66
N ASP A 10 -3.18 -8.20 -20.77
CA ASP A 10 -2.82 -9.10 -21.86
C ASP A 10 -3.52 -10.45 -21.66
N ILE A 11 -4.66 -10.64 -22.33
CA ILE A 11 -5.48 -11.84 -22.23
C ILE A 11 -4.75 -13.09 -22.71
N SER A 12 -3.81 -12.96 -23.66
CA SER A 12 -2.99 -14.09 -24.13
C SER A 12 -2.09 -14.60 -23.00
N LEU A 13 -1.42 -13.67 -22.32
CA LEU A 13 -0.59 -13.99 -21.16
C LEU A 13 -1.42 -14.55 -20.00
N VAL A 14 -2.57 -13.94 -19.69
CA VAL A 14 -3.52 -14.45 -18.67
C VAL A 14 -3.92 -15.89 -18.97
N SER A 15 -4.29 -16.18 -20.22
CA SER A 15 -4.70 -17.53 -20.65
C SER A 15 -3.56 -18.54 -20.50
N LYS A 16 -2.32 -18.14 -20.78
CA LYS A 16 -1.13 -18.98 -20.58
C LYS A 16 -0.87 -19.26 -19.10
N LEU A 17 -1.04 -18.25 -18.24
CA LEU A 17 -0.87 -18.41 -16.78
C LEU A 17 -1.96 -19.32 -16.21
N ALA A 18 -3.22 -19.13 -16.62
CA ALA A 18 -4.34 -19.96 -16.20
C ALA A 18 -4.11 -21.45 -16.53
N LYS A 19 -3.66 -21.77 -17.74
CA LYS A 19 -3.29 -23.15 -18.14
C LYS A 19 -2.18 -23.75 -17.26
N GLN A 20 -1.14 -22.98 -16.93
CA GLN A 20 -0.09 -23.45 -16.02
C GLN A 20 -0.64 -23.77 -14.63
N ILE A 21 -1.58 -22.95 -14.14
CA ILE A 21 -2.24 -23.20 -12.86
C ILE A 21 -3.11 -24.47 -12.93
N GLU A 22 -3.90 -24.65 -13.99
CA GLU A 22 -4.70 -25.85 -14.21
C GLU A 22 -3.87 -27.14 -14.28
N GLU A 23 -2.74 -27.11 -15.00
CA GLU A 23 -1.81 -28.25 -15.08
C GLU A 23 -1.22 -28.60 -13.71
N ALA A 24 -0.86 -27.58 -12.91
CA ALA A 24 -0.36 -27.79 -11.57
C ALA A 24 -1.44 -28.35 -10.62
N LYS A 25 -2.69 -27.86 -10.71
CA LYS A 25 -3.84 -28.40 -9.97
C LYS A 25 -3.98 -29.91 -10.21
N LYS A 26 -3.94 -30.34 -11.47
CA LYS A 26 -4.08 -31.76 -11.87
C LYS A 26 -2.98 -32.66 -11.31
N THR A 27 -1.78 -32.12 -11.14
CA THR A 27 -0.62 -32.91 -10.68
C THR A 27 -0.43 -32.88 -9.15
N THR A 28 -1.27 -32.15 -8.41
CA THR A 28 -1.13 -31.90 -6.94
C THR A 28 0.28 -31.46 -6.53
N LYS A 29 1.05 -30.90 -7.48
CA LYS A 29 2.40 -30.40 -7.21
C LYS A 29 2.29 -29.11 -6.42
N ASN A 30 3.28 -28.88 -5.57
CA ASN A 30 3.39 -27.79 -4.60
C ASN A 30 2.93 -26.43 -5.17
N LEU A 31 1.65 -26.09 -4.97
CA LEU A 31 1.02 -24.88 -5.50
C LEU A 31 1.65 -23.61 -4.92
N ASN A 32 2.24 -23.69 -3.71
CA ASN A 32 3.07 -22.60 -3.17
C ASN A 32 4.30 -22.35 -4.05
N THR A 33 5.00 -23.41 -4.49
CA THR A 33 6.14 -23.27 -5.40
C THR A 33 5.70 -22.68 -6.74
N LEU A 34 4.53 -23.09 -7.25
CA LEU A 34 3.97 -22.47 -8.46
C LEU A 34 3.75 -20.97 -8.26
N PHE A 35 3.11 -20.55 -7.17
CA PHE A 35 2.86 -19.14 -6.88
C PHE A 35 4.13 -18.29 -6.98
N PHE A 36 5.21 -18.70 -6.30
CA PHE A 36 6.49 -17.98 -6.36
C PHE A 36 7.11 -18.01 -7.76
N SER A 37 7.01 -19.14 -8.48
CA SER A 37 7.48 -19.26 -9.85
C SER A 37 6.74 -18.32 -10.80
N LEU A 38 5.42 -18.17 -10.65
CA LEU A 38 4.61 -17.24 -11.45
C LEU A 38 4.99 -15.79 -11.16
N LEU A 39 5.20 -15.42 -9.89
CA LEU A 39 5.69 -14.08 -9.54
C LEU A 39 7.06 -13.79 -10.18
N ASP A 40 7.97 -14.75 -10.18
CA ASP A 40 9.29 -14.62 -10.80
C ASP A 40 9.21 -14.51 -12.32
N GLN A 41 8.36 -15.31 -12.96
CA GLN A 41 8.11 -15.22 -14.41
C GLN A 41 7.56 -13.83 -14.77
N LEU A 42 6.48 -13.41 -14.11
CA LEU A 42 5.83 -12.12 -14.35
C LEU A 42 6.77 -10.94 -14.09
N SER A 43 7.62 -11.04 -13.07
CA SER A 43 8.64 -10.03 -12.77
C SER A 43 9.63 -9.87 -13.92
N LYS A 44 10.12 -10.98 -14.49
CA LYS A 44 11.02 -10.96 -15.66
C LYS A 44 10.33 -10.39 -16.89
N GLU A 45 9.07 -10.76 -17.13
CA GLU A 45 8.29 -10.24 -18.25
C GLU A 45 8.08 -8.73 -18.15
N GLN A 46 7.73 -8.21 -16.96
CA GLN A 46 7.60 -6.77 -16.74
C GLN A 46 8.90 -6.01 -16.97
N ASN A 47 10.04 -6.58 -16.57
CA ASN A 47 11.35 -6.00 -16.85
C ASN A 47 11.62 -5.91 -18.36
N LEU A 48 11.38 -6.99 -19.09
CA LEU A 48 11.55 -7.04 -20.55
C LEU A 48 10.63 -6.05 -21.29
N ILE A 49 9.37 -5.93 -20.85
CA ILE A 49 8.43 -4.95 -21.41
C ILE A 49 8.92 -3.53 -21.17
N ALA A 50 9.32 -3.21 -19.93
CA ALA A 50 9.85 -1.88 -19.60
C ALA A 50 11.12 -1.55 -20.38
N GLN A 51 11.99 -2.53 -20.60
CA GLN A 51 13.20 -2.38 -21.42
C GLN A 51 12.86 -2.09 -22.88
N LYS A 52 11.93 -2.87 -23.48
CA LYS A 52 11.47 -2.67 -24.87
C LYS A 52 10.78 -1.32 -25.09
N GLN A 53 10.09 -0.81 -24.07
CA GLN A 53 9.46 0.51 -24.07
C GLN A 53 10.42 1.64 -23.68
N GLU A 54 11.71 1.35 -23.47
CA GLU A 54 12.76 2.31 -23.12
C GLU A 54 12.43 3.16 -21.87
N ILE A 55 11.73 2.56 -20.91
CA ILE A 55 11.28 3.27 -19.72
C ILE A 55 12.48 3.65 -18.84
N GLU A 56 12.50 4.89 -18.36
CA GLU A 56 13.47 5.33 -17.37
C GLU A 56 13.45 4.43 -16.13
N LYS A 57 14.64 3.90 -15.74
CA LYS A 57 14.79 2.91 -14.67
C LYS A 57 14.04 1.59 -14.95
N TRP A 58 13.97 1.17 -16.22
CA TRP A 58 13.42 -0.13 -16.61
C TRP A 58 14.02 -1.28 -15.79
N ASN A 59 15.30 -1.19 -15.44
CA ASN A 59 16.00 -2.19 -14.65
C ASN A 59 15.39 -2.40 -13.26
N GLN A 60 14.62 -1.46 -12.72
CA GLN A 60 13.90 -1.60 -11.44
C GLN A 60 12.55 -2.33 -11.57
N TYR A 61 12.00 -2.48 -12.78
CA TYR A 61 10.77 -3.24 -12.99
C TYR A 61 11.04 -4.72 -12.73
N GLY A 62 10.20 -5.36 -11.91
CA GLY A 62 10.36 -6.77 -11.55
C GLY A 62 11.49 -7.08 -10.56
N GLN A 63 12.22 -6.07 -10.07
CA GLN A 63 13.24 -6.29 -9.04
C GLN A 63 12.58 -6.42 -7.66
N LYS A 64 12.77 -7.56 -7.00
CA LYS A 64 12.23 -7.84 -5.67
C LYS A 64 12.76 -6.87 -4.63
N ARG A 65 11.89 -6.15 -3.93
CA ARG A 65 12.29 -5.18 -2.89
C ARG A 65 13.01 -5.82 -1.71
N GLU A 66 12.66 -7.05 -1.37
CA GLU A 66 13.33 -7.75 -0.27
C GLU A 66 14.84 -7.92 -0.56
N LEU A 67 15.30 -7.87 -1.82
CA LEU A 67 16.73 -8.00 -2.14
C LEU A 67 17.50 -6.68 -2.09
N PHE A 68 16.83 -5.54 -1.84
CA PHE A 68 17.47 -4.21 -1.88
C PHE A 68 17.13 -3.41 -0.62
N ILE A 69 18.13 -2.75 -0.05
CA ILE A 69 17.93 -1.73 0.99
C ILE A 69 17.73 -0.34 0.38
N ALA A 70 18.19 -0.18 -0.86
CA ALA A 70 17.99 1.01 -1.65
C ALA A 70 16.50 1.35 -1.78
N GLY A 71 16.08 2.49 -1.22
CA GLY A 71 14.68 2.87 -1.26
C GLY A 71 13.77 2.03 -0.33
N HIS A 72 14.28 1.63 0.84
CA HIS A 72 13.57 0.87 1.89
C HIS A 72 12.13 1.36 2.17
N ILE A 73 11.84 2.62 1.89
CA ILE A 73 10.52 3.20 2.04
C ILE A 73 9.91 3.45 0.66
N THR A 74 9.09 2.50 0.21
CA THR A 74 8.24 2.66 -0.98
C THR A 74 7.00 3.45 -0.60
N THR A 75 6.63 4.43 -1.42
CA THR A 75 5.53 5.34 -1.11
C THR A 75 4.59 5.58 -2.27
N THR A 76 3.30 5.66 -1.99
CA THR A 76 2.28 6.25 -2.88
C THR A 76 1.79 7.57 -2.30
N THR A 77 1.60 8.60 -3.12
CA THR A 77 1.02 9.88 -2.69
C THR A 77 -0.34 10.07 -3.32
N LEU A 78 -1.39 10.05 -2.50
CA LEU A 78 -2.76 10.35 -2.87
C LEU A 78 -2.99 11.86 -2.71
N LYS A 79 -3.43 12.53 -3.77
CA LYS A 79 -3.59 13.99 -3.80
C LYS A 79 -4.78 14.49 -4.63
N ASP A 80 -5.39 13.61 -5.41
CA ASP A 80 -6.58 13.91 -6.19
C ASP A 80 -7.83 13.79 -5.32
N GLU A 81 -8.84 14.59 -5.64
CA GLU A 81 -10.10 14.67 -4.89
C GLU A 81 -10.82 13.32 -4.81
N LYS A 82 -10.75 12.50 -5.87
CA LYS A 82 -11.38 11.17 -5.93
C LYS A 82 -10.78 10.22 -4.88
N SER A 83 -9.46 10.19 -4.74
CA SER A 83 -8.78 9.38 -3.74
C SER A 83 -9.00 9.93 -2.33
N LEU A 84 -8.88 11.25 -2.16
CA LEU A 84 -9.00 11.92 -0.86
C LEU A 84 -10.42 11.85 -0.28
N SER A 85 -11.44 11.91 -1.12
CA SER A 85 -12.86 11.76 -0.73
C SER A 85 -13.22 10.35 -0.24
N LYS A 86 -12.36 9.36 -0.43
CA LYS A 86 -12.53 7.99 0.10
C LYS A 86 -11.80 7.79 1.41
N ILE A 87 -10.53 8.18 1.46
CA ILE A 87 -9.67 7.92 2.63
C ILE A 87 -9.89 8.92 3.77
N LEU A 88 -10.04 10.21 3.49
CA LEU A 88 -10.13 11.24 4.54
C LEU A 88 -11.42 11.16 5.37
N PRO A 89 -12.59 10.73 4.86
CA PRO A 89 -13.75 10.46 5.70
C PRO A 89 -13.47 9.43 6.79
N CYS A 90 -12.67 8.40 6.51
CA CYS A 90 -12.24 7.43 7.53
C CYS A 90 -11.48 8.18 8.64
N PHE A 91 -10.45 8.94 8.29
CA PHE A 91 -9.66 9.72 9.26
C PHE A 91 -10.56 10.67 10.05
N TYR A 92 -11.37 11.48 9.37
CA TYR A 92 -12.22 12.48 9.98
C TYR A 92 -13.29 11.89 10.91
N LYS A 93 -13.96 10.79 10.51
CA LYS A 93 -14.97 10.11 11.34
C LYS A 93 -14.42 9.76 12.72
N TYR A 94 -13.18 9.28 12.78
CA TYR A 94 -12.62 8.75 14.02
C TYR A 94 -11.90 9.79 14.87
N LEU A 95 -11.48 10.90 14.26
CA LEU A 95 -10.69 11.95 14.92
C LEU A 95 -11.55 13.16 15.30
N LYS A 96 -12.84 13.21 14.90
CA LYS A 96 -13.76 14.32 15.22
C LYS A 96 -14.32 14.28 16.64
N THR A 97 -14.35 13.13 17.32
CA THR A 97 -14.92 13.06 18.68
C THR A 97 -13.96 13.72 19.67
N LYS A 98 -14.44 14.68 20.49
CA LYS A 98 -13.64 15.36 21.53
C LYS A 98 -12.83 14.39 22.39
N GLU A 99 -13.41 13.23 22.71
CA GLU A 99 -12.77 12.18 23.50
C GLU A 99 -11.54 11.56 22.83
N ASN A 100 -11.55 11.41 21.50
CA ASN A 100 -10.42 10.86 20.73
C ASN A 100 -9.38 11.93 20.39
N ILE A 101 -9.78 13.20 20.26
CA ILE A 101 -8.83 14.32 20.11
C ILE A 101 -7.90 14.41 21.34
N CYS A 102 -8.43 14.10 22.53
CA CYS A 102 -7.65 14.05 23.77
C CYS A 102 -6.84 12.75 23.94
N LYS A 103 -7.17 11.67 23.22
CA LYS A 103 -6.44 10.40 23.26
C LYS A 103 -5.28 10.46 22.25
N LYS A 104 -4.05 10.24 22.73
CA LYS A 104 -2.86 10.21 21.85
C LYS A 104 -2.90 9.09 20.82
N GLU A 105 -3.65 8.02 21.09
CA GLU A 105 -3.81 6.84 20.23
C GLU A 105 -5.29 6.39 20.17
N THR A 106 -5.74 5.93 19.01
CA THR A 106 -7.11 5.40 18.79
C THR A 106 -7.04 4.18 17.89
N VAL A 107 -7.77 3.11 18.21
CA VAL A 107 -7.77 1.84 17.46
C VAL A 107 -9.16 1.56 16.92
N ILE A 108 -9.22 1.04 15.71
CA ILE A 108 -10.48 0.68 15.03
C ILE A 108 -10.34 -0.72 14.51
N LEU A 109 -11.32 -1.55 14.84
CA LEU A 109 -11.40 -2.92 14.40
C LEU A 109 -12.60 -3.07 13.48
N SER A 110 -12.37 -3.69 12.32
CA SER A 110 -13.42 -4.19 11.45
C SER A 110 -13.23 -5.69 11.31
N ARG A 111 -14.31 -6.44 11.49
CA ARG A 111 -14.34 -7.89 11.23
C ARG A 111 -15.32 -8.16 10.11
N TYR A 112 -14.85 -8.87 9.09
CA TYR A 112 -15.70 -9.36 8.03
C TYR A 112 -15.33 -10.81 7.74
N ALA A 113 -16.29 -11.72 7.94
CA ALA A 113 -16.08 -13.16 7.91
C ALA A 113 -14.89 -13.58 8.80
N ASP A 114 -13.86 -14.21 8.21
CA ASP A 114 -12.64 -14.68 8.87
C ASP A 114 -11.53 -13.62 8.94
N VAL A 115 -11.75 -12.42 8.37
CA VAL A 115 -10.76 -11.34 8.32
C VAL A 115 -11.02 -10.31 9.39
N GLU A 116 -9.96 -9.98 10.14
CA GLU A 116 -9.92 -8.80 10.98
C GLU A 116 -8.97 -7.76 10.34
N SER A 117 -9.45 -6.53 10.20
CA SER A 117 -8.63 -5.38 9.81
C SER A 117 -8.64 -4.36 10.92
N GLU A 118 -7.46 -3.82 11.22
CA GLU A 118 -7.26 -2.87 12.29
C GLU A 118 -6.53 -1.64 11.78
N ILE A 119 -7.01 -0.45 12.12
CA ILE A 119 -6.27 0.79 11.89
C ILE A 119 -6.02 1.50 13.22
N GLN A 120 -4.75 1.78 13.47
CA GLN A 120 -4.29 2.48 14.67
C GLN A 120 -3.87 3.89 14.31
N PHE A 121 -4.55 4.87 14.87
CA PHE A 121 -4.27 6.28 14.72
C PHE A 121 -3.40 6.78 15.86
N LYS A 122 -2.36 7.54 15.53
CA LYS A 122 -1.49 8.20 16.49
C LYS A 122 -1.20 9.63 16.06
N TYR A 123 -1.48 10.57 16.96
CA TYR A 123 -1.07 11.95 16.79
C TYR A 123 0.45 12.04 16.87
N ILE A 124 1.03 12.72 15.89
CA ILE A 124 2.46 12.97 15.86
C ILE A 124 2.69 14.30 16.57
N ASP A 125 3.30 14.24 17.74
CA ASP A 125 3.86 15.42 18.40
C ASP A 125 5.20 15.77 17.71
N PRO A 126 5.29 16.90 17.01
CA PRO A 126 6.49 17.26 16.28
C PRO A 126 7.71 17.50 17.18
N GLU A 127 7.51 17.94 18.44
CA GLU A 127 8.60 18.19 19.39
C GLU A 127 9.32 16.88 19.77
N THR A 128 8.57 15.78 19.86
CA THR A 128 9.11 14.45 20.17
C THR A 128 10.14 13.96 19.11
N TYR A 129 10.11 14.52 17.89
CA TYR A 129 10.98 14.10 16.78
C TYR A 129 12.13 15.08 16.47
N LYS A 130 12.14 16.29 17.08
CA LYS A 130 13.32 17.18 17.04
C LYS A 130 14.54 16.54 17.73
N THR A 131 14.31 15.73 18.75
CA THR A 131 15.34 15.06 19.56
C THR A 131 15.81 13.72 19.01
N ALA A 132 15.13 13.18 17.98
CA ALA A 132 15.59 11.98 17.28
C ALA A 132 16.79 12.34 16.40
N ASN A 133 17.97 12.43 17.02
CA ASN A 133 19.24 12.78 16.41
C ASN A 133 19.45 12.04 15.08
N TYR A 134 19.22 12.75 13.97
CA TYR A 134 19.49 12.26 12.61
C TYR A 134 20.96 11.91 12.38
N HIS A 135 21.85 12.40 13.25
CA HIS A 135 23.30 12.16 13.21
C HIS A 135 23.74 10.87 13.93
N GLN A 136 22.89 10.20 14.70
CA GLN A 136 23.27 9.02 15.51
C GLN A 136 22.80 7.68 14.92
N GLY A 137 22.78 7.56 13.60
CA GLY A 137 22.54 6.27 12.96
C GLY A 137 22.91 6.31 11.48
N PRO A 138 23.33 5.19 10.87
CA PRO A 138 23.90 5.23 9.53
C PRO A 138 22.94 5.82 8.47
N SER A 139 23.52 6.35 7.39
CA SER A 139 22.84 7.08 6.30
C SER A 139 21.90 6.23 5.42
N PHE A 140 21.58 5.00 5.85
CA PHE A 140 20.88 3.98 5.05
C PHE A 140 19.47 4.35 4.57
N PHE A 141 18.84 5.41 5.10
CA PHE A 141 17.56 5.92 4.56
C PHE A 141 17.73 6.75 3.28
N LEU A 142 18.97 7.13 2.95
CA LEU A 142 19.32 7.93 1.77
C LEU A 142 20.33 7.23 0.86
N ASP A 143 20.95 6.15 1.34
CA ASP A 143 21.98 5.39 0.66
C ASP A 143 21.35 4.24 -0.13
N GLU A 144 21.46 4.28 -1.46
CA GLU A 144 20.94 3.29 -2.39
C GLU A 144 21.89 2.08 -2.59
N SER A 145 22.90 1.91 -1.74
CA SER A 145 23.76 0.72 -1.79
C SER A 145 23.04 -0.54 -1.29
N PRO A 146 23.19 -1.70 -1.97
CA PRO A 146 22.70 -2.97 -1.47
C PRO A 146 23.36 -3.27 -0.13
N ARG A 147 22.57 -3.57 0.91
CA ARG A 147 23.08 -4.23 2.11
C ARG A 147 22.17 -5.40 2.48
N ASP A 148 22.60 -6.20 3.44
CA ASP A 148 21.90 -7.42 3.83
C ASP A 148 20.59 -7.13 4.59
N LEU A 149 19.50 -7.82 4.25
CA LEU A 149 18.23 -7.77 4.99
C LEU A 149 18.43 -8.09 6.47
N ASP A 150 19.35 -8.99 6.79
CA ASP A 150 19.60 -9.40 8.17
C ASP A 150 20.19 -8.25 8.99
N TYR A 151 20.95 -7.34 8.37
CA TYR A 151 21.38 -6.11 9.01
C TYR A 151 20.17 -5.22 9.38
N LEU A 152 19.19 -5.06 8.49
CA LEU A 152 17.99 -4.26 8.78
C LEU A 152 17.11 -4.90 9.83
N ARG A 153 16.92 -6.22 9.78
CA ARG A 153 16.19 -6.96 10.80
C ARG A 153 16.84 -6.75 12.17
N ASN A 154 18.16 -6.90 12.25
CA ASN A 154 18.93 -6.66 13.47
C ASN A 154 18.85 -5.18 13.92
N PHE A 155 18.91 -4.24 12.98
CA PHE A 155 18.79 -2.82 13.30
C PHE A 155 17.39 -2.48 13.84
N LYS A 156 16.30 -2.91 13.18
CA LYS A 156 14.91 -2.71 13.65
C LYS A 156 14.70 -3.35 15.02
N LYS A 157 15.24 -4.55 15.24
CA LYS A 157 15.17 -5.25 16.54
C LYS A 157 15.88 -4.49 17.64
N ASN A 158 17.10 -3.98 17.38
CA ASN A 158 17.92 -3.32 18.39
C ASN A 158 17.60 -1.82 18.58
N ASN A 159 16.94 -1.20 17.59
CA ASN A 159 16.72 0.25 17.53
C ASN A 159 15.30 0.60 17.06
N SER A 160 14.28 -0.13 17.55
CA SER A 160 12.88 -0.02 17.09
C SER A 160 12.35 1.41 17.09
N ASN A 161 12.54 2.16 18.19
CA ASN A 161 12.11 3.55 18.30
C ASN A 161 12.77 4.47 17.27
N LEU A 162 14.07 4.28 17.01
CA LEU A 162 14.80 5.06 16.02
C LEU A 162 14.38 4.71 14.59
N PHE A 163 14.15 3.42 14.32
CA PHE A 163 13.63 2.94 13.05
C PHE A 163 12.26 3.56 12.73
N GLU A 164 11.34 3.52 13.69
CA GLU A 164 10.00 4.10 13.56
C GLU A 164 10.04 5.63 13.40
N SER A 165 10.85 6.32 14.21
CA SER A 165 11.00 7.77 14.12
C SER A 165 11.48 8.22 12.73
N ARG A 166 12.41 7.47 12.13
CA ARG A 166 12.92 7.78 10.80
C ARG A 166 11.91 7.50 9.68
N LYS A 167 11.09 6.43 9.79
CA LYS A 167 9.96 6.18 8.86
C LYS A 167 8.94 7.32 8.91
N ILE A 168 8.55 7.73 10.12
CA ILE A 168 7.61 8.83 10.33
C ILE A 168 8.13 10.12 9.69
N ALA A 169 9.37 10.47 9.99
CA ALA A 169 9.95 11.71 9.48
C ALA A 169 10.15 11.69 7.95
N PHE A 170 10.43 10.52 7.35
CA PHE A 170 10.40 10.37 5.89
C PHE A 170 9.00 10.59 5.30
N GLY A 171 7.97 10.01 5.91
CA GLY A 171 6.56 10.21 5.54
C GLY A 171 6.16 11.69 5.59
N ILE A 172 6.50 12.37 6.68
CA ILE A 172 6.29 13.82 6.84
C ILE A 172 7.05 14.60 5.77
N ALA A 173 8.32 14.30 5.51
CA ALA A 173 9.09 14.98 4.46
C ALA A 173 8.42 14.86 3.07
N LYS A 174 7.80 13.72 2.75
CA LYS A 174 7.00 13.54 1.53
C LYS A 174 5.71 14.37 1.54
N ILE A 175 5.10 14.58 2.70
CA ILE A 175 4.00 15.53 2.89
C ILE A 175 4.46 16.97 2.61
N HIS A 176 5.73 17.32 2.81
CA HIS A 176 6.20 18.70 2.58
C HIS A 176 6.80 18.96 1.20
N LYS A 177 7.33 17.94 0.51
CA LYS A 177 8.02 18.08 -0.79
C LYS A 177 7.17 18.59 -1.98
N LYS A 178 5.87 18.81 -1.76
CA LYS A 178 4.92 19.45 -2.70
C LYS A 178 3.96 20.35 -1.93
N PHE A 179 4.47 21.12 -0.98
CA PHE A 179 3.79 22.36 -0.65
C PHE A 179 3.90 23.21 -1.91
N GLU A 180 2.78 23.68 -2.46
CA GLU A 180 2.84 24.93 -3.19
C GLU A 180 3.20 25.99 -2.14
N GLU A 181 4.50 26.16 -1.90
CA GLU A 181 4.97 27.37 -1.28
C GLU A 181 4.59 28.54 -2.19
N PRO A 182 4.35 29.74 -1.62
CA PRO A 182 4.41 30.98 -2.39
C PRO A 182 5.64 30.92 -3.31
N LYS A 183 5.51 31.37 -4.55
CA LYS A 183 6.37 31.11 -5.72
C LYS A 183 7.89 31.27 -5.58
N ASP A 184 8.42 31.62 -4.41
CA ASP A 184 9.80 31.98 -4.14
C ASP A 184 10.45 31.08 -3.08
N LYS A 185 10.62 29.78 -3.39
CA LYS A 185 11.81 28.95 -3.10
C LYS A 185 11.46 27.46 -3.29
N LYS A 186 12.30 26.73 -4.01
CA LYS A 186 12.23 25.26 -4.06
C LYS A 186 13.00 24.71 -2.86
N ILE A 187 12.30 24.29 -1.80
CA ILE A 187 12.92 23.56 -0.69
C ILE A 187 13.17 22.11 -1.12
N SER A 188 14.44 21.67 -1.12
CA SER A 188 14.79 20.27 -1.42
C SER A 188 14.42 19.34 -0.25
N THR A 189 14.37 18.01 -0.47
CA THR A 189 14.19 17.06 0.67
C THR A 189 15.24 17.24 1.75
N HIS A 190 16.45 17.65 1.36
CA HIS A 190 17.56 17.92 2.27
C HIS A 190 17.28 19.17 3.10
N ASP A 191 16.67 20.18 2.50
CA ASP A 191 16.26 21.41 3.18
C ASP A 191 15.05 21.16 4.08
N VAL A 192 14.05 20.35 3.70
CA VAL A 192 12.95 19.95 4.60
C VAL A 192 13.52 19.26 5.85
N LEU A 193 14.50 18.37 5.68
CA LEU A 193 15.20 17.71 6.80
C LEU A 193 16.06 18.68 7.63
N LYS A 194 16.36 19.87 7.10
CA LYS A 194 17.04 20.97 7.79
C LYS A 194 16.04 21.92 8.47
N TYR A 195 14.85 22.12 7.89
CA TYR A 195 13.73 22.86 8.48
C TYR A 195 13.17 22.19 9.75
N PHE A 196 13.25 20.87 9.86
CA PHE A 196 12.98 20.16 11.12
C PHE A 196 14.07 20.38 12.19
N ARG A 197 15.23 20.94 11.82
CA ARG A 197 16.36 21.24 12.74
C ARG A 197 16.39 22.69 13.21
N GLU A 198 15.73 23.60 12.49
CA GLU A 198 15.65 25.02 12.83
C GLU A 198 14.27 25.29 13.42
N ASP A 199 14.16 26.05 14.51
CA ASP A 199 12.94 26.31 15.31
C ASP A 199 11.72 26.89 14.54
N LYS A 200 11.77 26.97 13.21
CA LYS A 200 10.68 27.34 12.30
C LYS A 200 9.60 26.27 12.13
N ALA A 201 9.90 25.00 12.38
CA ALA A 201 8.84 23.98 12.45
C ALA A 201 7.78 24.39 13.49
N THR A 202 8.23 24.90 14.63
CA THR A 202 7.40 25.40 15.74
C THR A 202 6.46 26.52 15.31
N GLU A 203 6.85 27.41 14.38
CA GLU A 203 6.01 28.52 13.92
C GLU A 203 4.88 28.05 12.99
N LEU A 204 5.14 27.04 12.15
CA LEU A 204 4.13 26.37 11.31
C LEU A 204 3.18 25.46 12.13
N LEU A 205 3.65 24.96 13.27
CA LEU A 205 2.97 24.00 14.15
C LEU A 205 2.22 24.66 15.33
N ASN A 206 2.66 25.83 15.78
CA ASN A 206 2.03 26.60 16.87
C ASN A 206 0.70 27.25 16.45
N ASN A 207 0.36 27.22 15.17
CA ASN A 207 -1.02 27.40 14.76
C ASN A 207 -1.79 26.12 15.08
N GLN A 208 -2.48 26.09 16.23
CA GLN A 208 -3.36 25.03 16.75
C GLN A 208 -4.44 24.49 15.77
N LYS A 209 -4.43 24.95 14.51
CA LYS A 209 -5.40 24.63 13.46
C LYS A 209 -5.09 23.28 12.75
N ASN A 210 -3.83 22.78 12.81
CA ASN A 210 -3.41 21.54 12.11
C ASN A 210 -2.69 20.54 13.03
N ALA A 211 -2.94 19.23 12.85
CA ALA A 211 -2.16 18.17 13.49
C ALA A 211 -1.71 17.11 12.49
N TYR A 212 -0.51 16.57 12.69
CA TYR A 212 0.00 15.45 11.90
C TYR A 212 -0.49 14.13 12.50
N ILE A 213 -0.84 13.22 11.62
CA ILE A 213 -1.31 11.90 12.03
C ILE A 213 -0.62 10.81 11.23
N VAL A 214 -0.29 9.74 11.93
CA VAL A 214 0.01 8.44 11.33
C VAL A 214 -1.14 7.49 11.63
N ALA A 215 -1.60 6.78 10.61
CA ALA A 215 -2.49 5.65 10.75
C ALA A 215 -1.76 4.38 10.30
N THR A 216 -1.61 3.40 11.19
CA THR A 216 -0.97 2.12 10.89
C THR A 216 -2.04 1.07 10.64
N LEU A 217 -1.98 0.44 9.46
CA LEU A 217 -2.91 -0.58 9.04
C LEU A 217 -2.35 -1.97 9.34
N PHE A 218 -3.15 -2.77 10.04
CA PHE A 218 -2.91 -4.19 10.25
C PHE A 218 -4.05 -5.03 9.69
N MET A 219 -3.73 -6.26 9.32
CA MET A 219 -4.71 -7.26 8.92
C MET A 219 -4.33 -8.62 9.50
N THR A 220 -5.31 -9.34 10.01
CA THR A 220 -5.14 -10.72 10.48
C THR A 220 -5.47 -11.67 9.34
N VAL A 221 -4.48 -12.46 8.92
CA VAL A 221 -4.58 -13.46 7.84
C VAL A 221 -3.98 -14.76 8.36
N ASN A 222 -4.67 -15.89 8.19
CA ASN A 222 -4.22 -17.20 8.68
C ASN A 222 -3.76 -17.15 10.15
N PHE A 223 -4.56 -16.49 10.99
CA PHE A 223 -4.28 -16.27 12.43
C PHE A 223 -3.04 -15.43 12.75
N LYS A 224 -2.42 -14.77 11.77
CA LYS A 224 -1.27 -13.88 11.96
C LYS A 224 -1.65 -12.44 11.67
N LYS A 225 -1.35 -11.55 12.62
CA LYS A 225 -1.49 -10.09 12.44
C LYS A 225 -0.28 -9.54 11.70
N ILE A 226 -0.52 -8.88 10.57
CA ILE A 226 0.50 -8.34 9.67
C ILE A 226 0.32 -6.82 9.57
N GLU A 227 1.40 -6.05 9.70
CA GLU A 227 1.41 -4.62 9.36
C GLU A 227 1.50 -4.46 7.84
N LEU A 228 0.50 -3.83 7.22
CA LEU A 228 0.43 -3.68 5.76
C LEU A 228 0.95 -2.33 5.27
N ALA A 229 0.58 -1.24 5.95
CA ALA A 229 0.94 0.10 5.51
C ALA A 229 0.85 1.13 6.63
N LYS A 230 1.52 2.27 6.44
CA LYS A 230 1.34 3.47 7.26
C LYS A 230 0.90 4.65 6.42
N TYR A 231 -0.14 5.33 6.85
CA TYR A 231 -0.71 6.49 6.18
C TYR A 231 -0.36 7.74 6.96
N PHE A 232 0.24 8.70 6.28
CA PHE A 232 0.60 9.99 6.84
C PHE A 232 -0.23 11.08 6.20
N THR A 233 -0.83 11.92 7.02
CA THR A 233 -1.51 13.13 6.55
C THR A 233 -1.54 14.19 7.64
N TRP A 234 -2.11 15.35 7.33
CA TRP A 234 -2.42 16.39 8.31
C TRP A 234 -3.94 16.56 8.39
N LEU A 235 -4.41 16.80 9.61
CA LEU A 235 -5.80 17.06 9.94
C LEU A 235 -6.00 18.55 10.13
N PHE A 236 -7.11 19.06 9.59
CA PHE A 236 -7.62 20.37 9.94
C PHE A 236 -8.62 20.19 11.11
N ILE A 237 -8.22 20.54 12.33
CA ILE A 237 -8.96 20.13 13.55
C ILE A 237 -10.00 21.17 13.97
N ASN A 238 -9.69 22.46 13.87
CA ASN A 238 -10.67 23.52 14.04
C ASN A 238 -10.07 24.89 13.68
N SER A 239 -10.85 25.73 13.03
CA SER A 239 -10.78 27.16 13.27
C SER A 239 -12.20 27.63 13.49
N GLU A 240 -12.46 28.29 14.60
CA GLU A 240 -13.78 28.84 14.96
C GLU A 240 -14.30 29.90 13.96
N GLU A 241 -13.56 30.16 12.89
CA GLU A 241 -13.70 31.28 11.96
C GLU A 241 -14.06 30.89 10.51
N GLN A 242 -14.39 29.62 10.20
CA GLN A 242 -14.54 29.18 8.78
C GLN A 242 -15.97 28.80 8.35
N GLU A 243 -16.35 29.28 7.16
CA GLU A 243 -17.59 28.94 6.43
C GLU A 243 -17.59 27.51 5.84
N GLU A 244 -16.43 26.85 5.72
CA GLU A 244 -16.27 25.53 5.06
C GLU A 244 -16.03 24.40 6.08
N SER A 245 -16.70 23.25 5.90
CA SER A 245 -16.53 22.11 6.82
C SER A 245 -15.09 21.55 6.79
N PRO A 246 -14.49 21.15 7.94
CA PRO A 246 -13.11 20.67 7.99
C PRO A 246 -12.76 19.52 7.04
N LEU A 247 -13.66 18.55 6.88
CA LEU A 247 -13.45 17.44 5.94
C LEU A 247 -13.36 17.91 4.49
N LYS A 248 -14.24 18.83 4.05
CA LYS A 248 -14.16 19.40 2.70
C LYS A 248 -12.84 20.13 2.47
N ARG A 249 -12.38 20.89 3.47
CA ARG A 249 -11.09 21.57 3.42
C ARG A 249 -9.93 20.58 3.31
N MET A 250 -9.95 19.49 4.08
CA MET A 250 -8.93 18.44 3.99
C MET A 250 -8.94 17.76 2.62
N ILE A 251 -10.11 17.46 2.04
CA ILE A 251 -10.20 16.87 0.70
C ILE A 251 -9.59 17.80 -0.36
N LYS A 252 -9.79 19.12 -0.22
CA LYS A 252 -9.28 20.12 -1.16
C LYS A 252 -7.78 20.40 -1.01
N CYS A 253 -7.26 20.37 0.21
CA CYS A 253 -5.94 20.93 0.52
C CYS A 253 -4.94 19.91 1.06
N SER A 254 -5.39 18.75 1.55
CA SER A 254 -4.50 17.74 2.12
C SER A 254 -3.92 16.83 1.04
N LYS A 255 -2.99 15.99 1.48
CA LYS A 255 -2.56 14.81 0.73
C LYS A 255 -2.27 13.69 1.72
N VAL A 256 -2.38 12.46 1.25
CA VAL A 256 -2.07 11.28 2.06
C VAL A 256 -0.87 10.57 1.44
N VAL A 257 0.15 10.34 2.27
CA VAL A 257 1.32 9.56 1.89
C VAL A 257 1.15 8.17 2.48
N VAL A 258 1.04 7.16 1.62
CA VAL A 258 1.04 5.74 2.00
C VAL A 258 2.49 5.27 1.96
N LEU A 259 3.02 4.83 3.10
CA LEU A 259 4.23 4.03 3.18
C LEU A 259 3.80 2.56 3.11
N HIS A 260 4.26 1.86 2.08
CA HIS A 260 3.96 0.44 1.89
C HIS A 260 4.73 -0.42 2.90
N GLN A 261 4.37 -1.71 2.94
CA GLN A 261 4.95 -2.67 3.88
C GLN A 261 6.48 -2.63 3.90
N ASP A 262 7.05 -2.81 5.10
CA ASP A 262 8.49 -2.94 5.28
C ASP A 262 9.04 -4.14 4.50
N GLN A 263 10.16 -3.94 3.82
CA GLN A 263 10.75 -4.97 2.97
C GLN A 263 11.15 -6.25 3.72
N ILE A 264 11.44 -6.14 5.02
CA ILE A 264 11.80 -7.29 5.85
C ILE A 264 10.61 -8.22 6.13
N ASP A 265 9.38 -7.72 5.95
CA ASP A 265 8.12 -8.42 6.23
C ASP A 265 7.46 -8.95 4.95
N ILE A 266 7.98 -8.60 3.77
CA ILE A 266 7.44 -9.01 2.45
C ILE A 266 7.36 -10.53 2.33
N SER A 267 8.45 -11.26 2.65
CA SER A 267 8.47 -12.71 2.48
C SER A 267 7.40 -13.41 3.32
N ASN A 268 7.13 -12.88 4.53
CA ASN A 268 6.07 -13.41 5.40
C ASN A 268 4.69 -13.21 4.77
N THR A 269 4.40 -12.00 4.27
CA THR A 269 3.14 -11.72 3.56
C THR A 269 2.97 -12.59 2.33
N LEU A 270 4.03 -12.75 1.51
CA LEU A 270 3.98 -13.59 0.32
C LEU A 270 3.70 -15.06 0.64
N ASN A 271 4.22 -15.58 1.76
CA ASN A 271 3.89 -16.92 2.22
C ASN A 271 2.41 -17.06 2.60
N GLU A 272 1.82 -16.05 3.27
CA GLU A 272 0.39 -16.07 3.58
C GLU A 272 -0.48 -15.95 2.33
N VAL A 273 -0.04 -15.15 1.35
CA VAL A 273 -0.70 -15.04 0.04
C VAL A 273 -0.60 -16.35 -0.75
N ALA A 274 0.49 -17.10 -0.64
CA ALA A 274 0.62 -18.40 -1.29
C ALA A 274 -0.43 -19.41 -0.77
N ILE A 275 -0.74 -19.37 0.52
CA ILE A 275 -1.81 -20.19 1.11
C ILE A 275 -3.17 -19.79 0.53
N LEU A 276 -3.48 -18.49 0.50
CA LEU A 276 -4.72 -17.97 -0.10
C LEU A 276 -4.81 -18.28 -1.59
N PHE A 277 -3.69 -18.26 -2.31
CA PHE A 277 -3.61 -18.65 -3.71
C PHE A 277 -4.02 -20.12 -3.88
N ASN A 278 -3.53 -21.02 -3.04
CA ASN A 278 -3.92 -22.43 -3.07
C ASN A 278 -5.42 -22.59 -2.83
N GLU A 279 -5.97 -21.89 -1.84
CA GLU A 279 -7.42 -21.90 -1.56
C GLU A 279 -8.23 -21.40 -2.77
N ALA A 280 -7.78 -20.31 -3.41
CA ALA A 280 -8.46 -19.74 -4.56
C ALA A 280 -8.43 -20.69 -5.77
N VAL A 281 -7.28 -21.31 -6.08
CA VAL A 281 -7.16 -22.17 -7.26
C VAL A 281 -7.80 -23.54 -7.03
N MET A 282 -7.87 -24.01 -5.79
CA MET A 282 -8.55 -25.26 -5.42
C MET A 282 -10.03 -25.07 -5.08
N TRP A 283 -10.58 -23.88 -5.32
CA TRP A 283 -11.95 -23.52 -5.00
C TRP A 283 -12.98 -24.50 -5.62
N ASP A 284 -13.99 -24.85 -4.81
CA ASP A 284 -15.15 -25.64 -5.19
C ASP A 284 -16.19 -24.73 -5.87
N GLU A 285 -16.51 -25.05 -7.13
CA GLU A 285 -17.23 -24.21 -8.10
C GLU A 285 -18.63 -23.74 -7.66
N LYS A 286 -19.12 -24.21 -6.51
CA LYS A 286 -20.46 -23.93 -5.96
C LYS A 286 -20.57 -22.60 -5.21
N LYS A 287 -19.48 -21.86 -5.01
CA LYS A 287 -19.46 -20.70 -4.09
C LYS A 287 -18.71 -19.46 -4.62
N GLU A 288 -19.21 -18.85 -5.70
CA GLU A 288 -18.48 -17.82 -6.48
C GLU A 288 -18.01 -16.65 -5.63
N ARG A 289 -18.84 -16.25 -4.65
CA ARG A 289 -18.51 -15.19 -3.70
C ARG A 289 -17.30 -15.52 -2.84
N GLU A 290 -17.11 -16.78 -2.44
CA GLU A 290 -15.94 -17.19 -1.64
C GLU A 290 -14.65 -17.02 -2.46
N LEU A 291 -14.65 -17.45 -3.73
CA LEU A 291 -13.51 -17.20 -4.62
C LEU A 291 -13.22 -15.70 -4.75
N MET A 292 -14.25 -14.91 -5.02
CA MET A 292 -14.12 -13.46 -5.17
C MET A 292 -13.55 -12.80 -3.91
N CYS A 293 -14.01 -13.20 -2.72
CA CYS A 293 -13.48 -12.71 -1.44
C CYS A 293 -12.00 -13.08 -1.27
N THR A 294 -11.62 -14.33 -1.58
CA THR A 294 -10.22 -14.77 -1.49
C THR A 294 -9.32 -14.03 -2.48
N VAL A 295 -9.75 -13.85 -3.73
CA VAL A 295 -8.98 -13.09 -4.73
C VAL A 295 -8.88 -11.62 -4.33
N ALA A 296 -9.95 -11.00 -3.83
CA ALA A 296 -9.90 -9.64 -3.29
C ALA A 296 -8.91 -9.54 -2.11
N LYS A 297 -8.86 -10.56 -1.23
CA LYS A 297 -7.90 -10.65 -0.13
C LYS A 297 -6.45 -10.71 -0.64
N ILE A 298 -6.18 -11.56 -1.63
CA ILE A 298 -4.89 -11.66 -2.32
C ILE A 298 -4.49 -10.31 -2.92
N THR A 299 -5.40 -9.67 -3.68
CA THR A 299 -5.15 -8.37 -4.30
C THR A 299 -4.81 -7.32 -3.25
N TYR A 300 -5.59 -7.21 -2.17
CA TYR A 300 -5.38 -6.24 -1.11
C TYR A 300 -4.01 -6.37 -0.44
N LEU A 301 -3.63 -7.61 -0.08
CA LEU A 301 -2.34 -7.92 0.54
C LEU A 301 -1.18 -7.60 -0.40
N LEU A 302 -1.24 -8.02 -1.66
CA LEU A 302 -0.18 -7.76 -2.62
C LEU A 302 -0.05 -6.27 -2.97
N SER A 303 -1.17 -5.55 -3.05
CA SER A 303 -1.18 -4.10 -3.28
C SER A 303 -0.45 -3.36 -2.17
N HIS A 304 -0.64 -3.71 -0.90
CA HIS A 304 0.12 -3.07 0.20
C HIS A 304 1.55 -3.60 0.36
N CYS A 305 1.78 -4.86 0.01
CA CYS A 305 3.10 -5.48 0.03
C CYS A 305 4.05 -4.79 -0.94
N GLN A 306 3.57 -4.41 -2.14
CA GLN A 306 4.37 -3.84 -3.23
C GLN A 306 5.68 -4.60 -3.39
N PHE A 307 5.66 -5.90 -3.64
CA PHE A 307 6.84 -6.78 -3.52
C PHE A 307 8.01 -6.48 -4.48
N ASN A 308 7.77 -5.73 -5.56
CA ASN A 308 8.81 -5.26 -6.48
C ASN A 308 9.04 -3.75 -6.39
N LEU A 309 10.25 -3.29 -6.74
CA LEU A 309 10.62 -1.87 -6.76
C LEU A 309 9.73 -1.08 -7.73
N ARG A 310 9.38 -1.68 -8.87
CA ARG A 310 8.39 -1.20 -9.84
C ARG A 310 7.64 -2.37 -10.47
N GLY A 311 6.40 -2.11 -10.91
CA GLY A 311 5.60 -3.04 -11.70
C GLY A 311 4.72 -4.02 -10.91
N SER A 312 4.65 -3.92 -9.57
CA SER A 312 3.81 -4.79 -8.74
C SER A 312 2.34 -4.80 -9.19
N LYS A 313 1.75 -3.63 -9.46
CA LYS A 313 0.38 -3.47 -9.97
C LYS A 313 0.06 -4.45 -11.10
N LYS A 314 0.86 -4.42 -12.18
CA LYS A 314 0.60 -5.22 -13.38
C LYS A 314 0.70 -6.71 -13.11
N ILE A 315 1.63 -7.12 -12.26
CA ILE A 315 1.79 -8.52 -11.85
C ILE A 315 0.56 -8.98 -11.07
N ILE A 316 0.05 -8.14 -10.16
CA ILE A 316 -1.16 -8.42 -9.38
C ILE A 316 -2.37 -8.56 -10.31
N ASP A 317 -2.55 -7.64 -11.26
CA ASP A 317 -3.66 -7.69 -12.22
C ASP A 317 -3.61 -8.99 -13.05
N LEU A 318 -2.44 -9.34 -13.60
CA LEU A 318 -2.25 -10.56 -14.40
C LEU A 318 -2.49 -11.84 -13.58
N LEU A 319 -1.91 -11.92 -12.38
CA LEU A 319 -2.03 -13.10 -11.52
C LEU A 319 -3.48 -13.30 -11.06
N THR A 320 -4.13 -12.25 -10.57
CA THR A 320 -5.49 -12.34 -10.01
C THR A 320 -6.52 -12.60 -11.11
N THR A 321 -6.33 -12.03 -12.30
CA THR A 321 -7.13 -12.37 -13.48
C THR A 321 -6.92 -13.82 -13.88
N ALA A 322 -5.67 -14.30 -13.89
CA ALA A 322 -5.36 -15.68 -14.26
C ALA A 322 -6.01 -16.70 -13.31
N ILE A 323 -6.15 -16.41 -12.01
CA ILE A 323 -6.87 -17.27 -11.05
C ILE A 323 -8.31 -17.50 -11.51
N TYR A 324 -9.05 -16.43 -11.86
CA TYR A 324 -10.42 -16.57 -12.35
C TYR A 324 -10.50 -17.37 -13.66
N TYR A 325 -9.51 -17.20 -14.54
CA TYR A 325 -9.45 -17.89 -15.83
C TYR A 325 -9.06 -19.38 -15.73
N THR A 326 -8.76 -19.90 -14.53
CA THR A 326 -8.52 -21.34 -14.31
C THR A 326 -9.79 -22.18 -14.24
N PHE A 327 -10.95 -21.53 -14.33
CA PHE A 327 -12.26 -22.15 -14.26
C PHE A 327 -12.92 -22.04 -15.63
N GLU A 328 -13.25 -23.19 -16.21
CA GLU A 328 -13.86 -23.28 -17.53
C GLU A 328 -15.20 -22.52 -17.58
N ASN A 329 -15.50 -21.95 -18.75
CA ASN A 329 -16.73 -21.23 -19.04
C ASN A 329 -17.03 -20.10 -18.05
N THR A 330 -16.03 -19.36 -17.62
CA THR A 330 -16.22 -18.20 -16.74
C THR A 330 -16.18 -16.89 -17.49
N GLU A 331 -16.99 -15.95 -17.04
CA GLU A 331 -16.96 -14.56 -17.48
C GLU A 331 -16.51 -13.67 -16.33
N LEU A 332 -15.38 -12.98 -16.52
CA LEU A 332 -14.88 -11.95 -15.62
C LEU A 332 -15.10 -10.58 -16.25
N LYS A 333 -15.77 -9.69 -15.51
CA LYS A 333 -15.96 -8.28 -15.87
C LYS A 333 -15.39 -7.39 -14.78
N ILE A 334 -14.46 -6.52 -15.16
CA ILE A 334 -13.94 -5.46 -14.30
C ILE A 334 -14.38 -4.12 -14.89
N SER A 335 -14.96 -3.26 -14.06
CA SER A 335 -15.41 -1.94 -14.48
C SER A 335 -14.25 -1.11 -15.06
N LYS A 336 -14.46 -0.48 -16.23
CA LYS A 336 -13.42 0.20 -17.03
C LYS A 336 -12.58 1.24 -16.26
N ASN A 337 -13.14 1.86 -15.23
CA ASN A 337 -12.49 2.92 -14.44
C ASN A 337 -12.12 2.47 -13.01
N PHE A 338 -12.14 1.15 -12.76
CA PHE A 338 -11.84 0.57 -11.47
C PHE A 338 -10.37 0.13 -11.39
N ASN A 339 -9.53 1.02 -10.88
CA ASN A 339 -8.15 0.68 -10.55
C ASN A 339 -8.12 0.02 -9.17
N VAL A 340 -7.96 -1.30 -9.15
CA VAL A 340 -8.06 -2.13 -7.93
C VAL A 340 -6.98 -1.79 -6.92
N GLU A 341 -5.74 -1.58 -7.37
CA GLU A 341 -4.62 -1.23 -6.49
C GLU A 341 -4.84 0.14 -5.82
N GLU A 342 -5.29 1.14 -6.58
CA GLU A 342 -5.65 2.45 -6.05
C GLU A 342 -6.83 2.36 -5.04
N GLN A 343 -7.78 1.44 -5.28
CA GLN A 343 -8.84 1.18 -4.31
C GLN A 343 -8.29 0.61 -3.00
N ALA A 344 -7.36 -0.33 -3.04
CA ALA A 344 -6.75 -0.88 -1.82
C ALA A 344 -6.12 0.23 -0.96
N PHE A 345 -5.48 1.23 -1.59
CA PHE A 345 -4.89 2.37 -0.88
C PHE A 345 -5.88 3.40 -0.36
N THR A 346 -7.07 3.49 -0.96
CA THR A 346 -8.07 4.50 -0.60
C THR A 346 -9.11 3.98 0.39
N PHE A 347 -9.19 2.65 0.56
CA PHE A 347 -9.99 1.97 1.57
C PHE A 347 -9.09 1.17 2.54
N PRO A 348 -8.55 1.83 3.58
CA PRO A 348 -7.65 1.17 4.52
C PRO A 348 -8.34 0.14 5.41
N ILE A 349 -9.68 0.10 5.45
CA ILE A 349 -10.42 -0.99 6.09
C ILE A 349 -10.79 -2.01 5.00
N TYR A 350 -10.36 -3.27 5.15
CA TYR A 350 -10.59 -4.30 4.14
C TYR A 350 -12.07 -4.51 3.80
N SER A 351 -12.98 -4.45 4.77
CA SER A 351 -14.41 -4.61 4.50
C SER A 351 -14.95 -3.55 3.54
N ASP A 352 -14.45 -2.32 3.63
CA ASP A 352 -14.85 -1.23 2.73
C ASP A 352 -14.25 -1.44 1.34
N PHE A 353 -13.01 -1.89 1.25
CA PHE A 353 -12.39 -2.30 0.00
C PHE A 353 -13.16 -3.46 -0.67
N LEU A 354 -13.50 -4.50 0.08
CA LEU A 354 -14.22 -5.67 -0.42
C LEU A 354 -15.58 -5.26 -0.98
N ASN A 355 -16.33 -4.43 -0.26
CA ASN A 355 -17.61 -3.91 -0.76
C ASN A 355 -17.47 -3.16 -2.09
N GLU A 356 -16.40 -2.40 -2.29
CA GLU A 356 -16.12 -1.72 -3.56
C GLU A 356 -15.63 -2.69 -4.64
N TYR A 357 -14.87 -3.72 -4.27
CA TYR A 357 -14.46 -4.79 -5.17
C TYR A 357 -15.68 -5.56 -5.70
N GLU A 358 -16.59 -6.02 -4.84
CA GLU A 358 -17.79 -6.77 -5.24
C GLU A 358 -18.72 -5.95 -6.16
N LYS A 359 -18.73 -4.61 -6.04
CA LYS A 359 -19.52 -3.74 -6.93
C LYS A 359 -18.91 -3.60 -8.33
N ASN A 360 -17.60 -3.74 -8.46
CA ASN A 360 -16.87 -3.39 -9.68
C ASN A 360 -16.26 -4.60 -10.40
N VAL A 361 -16.17 -5.74 -9.73
CA VAL A 361 -15.68 -7.01 -10.26
C VAL A 361 -16.82 -8.02 -10.21
N THR A 362 -17.21 -8.51 -11.38
CA THR A 362 -18.21 -9.57 -11.51
C THR A 362 -17.54 -10.80 -12.08
N PHE A 363 -17.68 -11.92 -11.39
CA PHE A 363 -17.30 -13.24 -11.86
C PHE A 363 -18.55 -14.11 -11.86
N ARG A 364 -18.81 -14.78 -12.98
CA ARG A 364 -19.89 -15.76 -13.08
C ARG A 364 -19.48 -16.93 -13.94
N LYS A 365 -19.94 -18.13 -13.58
CA LYS A 365 -19.89 -19.27 -14.48
C LYS A 365 -21.02 -19.12 -15.52
N LEU A 366 -20.65 -19.19 -16.79
CA LEU A 366 -21.59 -19.34 -17.88
C LEU A 366 -22.05 -20.81 -17.83
N ASN A 367 -23.36 -21.01 -17.72
CA ASN A 367 -23.91 -22.35 -17.85
C ASN A 367 -23.64 -22.86 -19.27
N ASP A 368 -23.29 -24.13 -19.39
CA ASP A 368 -23.32 -24.82 -20.67
C ASP A 368 -24.80 -24.84 -21.13
N GLU A 369 -25.16 -23.95 -22.07
CA GLU A 369 -26.44 -24.02 -22.78
C GLU A 369 -26.47 -25.22 -23.73
#